data_AF-A0A352CSR2-F1
#
_entry.id   AF-A0A352CSR2-F1
#
_cell.length_a   1.000
_cell.length_b   1.000
_cell.length_c   1.000
_cell.angle_alpha   90.00
_cell.angle_beta   90.00
_cell.angle_gamma   90.00
#
_symmetry.space_group_name_H-M   'P 1'
#
loop_
_entity.id
_entity.type
_entity.pdbx_description
1 polymer ?
#
loop_
_entity_poly.entity_id
_entity_poly.type
_entity_poly.pdbx_seq_one_letter_code
_entity_poly.pdbx_strand_id
1 'polypeptide(L)'
;MENSYRFFANKDCKYYPCHQGLEDFNCLFCYCPFYLKEKCPGRPEFWQKDGKIIKDCTNCTFPHRPENYDVIIKWIKKENEKREFSEEIRKKAKPVGQG
;
A
#
# COMPACT_ATOMS: atom_id res chain seq x y z
N MET A 1 -18.05 -8.07 -0.76
CA MET A 1 -17.24 -9.29 -0.52
C MET A 1 -17.18 -9.65 0.98
N GLU A 2 -16.81 -10.90 1.33
CA GLU A 2 -16.52 -11.31 2.71
C GLU A 2 -15.08 -10.96 3.11
N ASN A 3 -14.86 -10.63 4.39
CA ASN A 3 -13.54 -10.34 4.94
C ASN A 3 -12.62 -11.58 4.86
N SER A 4 -11.39 -11.37 4.42
CA SER A 4 -10.36 -12.38 4.21
C SER A 4 -8.96 -11.75 4.21
N TYR A 5 -7.92 -12.57 4.03
CA TYR A 5 -6.56 -12.06 3.87
C TYR A 5 -6.37 -11.19 2.62
N ARG A 6 -7.28 -11.28 1.63
CA ARG A 6 -7.23 -10.52 0.37
C ARG A 6 -8.13 -9.28 0.37
N PHE A 7 -9.14 -9.27 1.23
CA PHE A 7 -10.17 -8.25 1.24
C PHE A 7 -10.63 -7.97 2.66
N PHE A 8 -10.71 -6.71 3.05
CA PHE A 8 -11.29 -6.32 4.33
C PHE A 8 -12.02 -4.99 4.16
N ALA A 9 -13.25 -4.87 4.67
CA ALA A 9 -13.98 -3.60 4.67
C ALA A 9 -14.39 -3.21 6.09
N ASN A 10 -13.77 -2.16 6.63
CA ASN A 10 -14.17 -1.56 7.90
C ASN A 10 -15.26 -0.51 7.68
N LYS A 11 -16.51 -0.95 7.55
CA LYS A 11 -17.66 -0.06 7.28
C LYS A 11 -17.98 0.91 8.43
N ASP A 12 -17.52 0.62 9.65
CA ASP A 12 -17.71 1.48 10.83
C ASP A 12 -16.66 2.59 10.93
N CYS A 13 -15.65 2.61 10.04
CA CYS A 13 -14.66 3.67 9.99
C CYS A 13 -15.32 4.99 9.55
N LYS A 14 -15.11 6.08 10.31
CA LYS A 14 -15.64 7.41 9.98
C LYS A 14 -15.18 7.98 8.63
N TYR A 15 -14.13 7.41 8.05
CA TYR A 15 -13.61 7.78 6.74
C TYR A 15 -14.10 6.85 5.62
N TYR A 16 -14.89 5.82 5.90
CA TYR A 16 -15.32 4.85 4.91
C TYR A 16 -16.48 5.39 4.04
N PRO A 17 -16.42 5.22 2.70
CA PRO A 17 -15.24 4.87 1.93
C PRO A 17 -14.31 6.10 1.78
N CYS A 18 -12.99 5.91 1.93
CA CYS A 18 -12.04 7.03 1.86
C CYS A 18 -11.94 7.60 0.43
N HIS A 19 -12.22 6.76 -0.57
CA HIS A 19 -12.27 7.10 -1.98
C HIS A 19 -13.61 6.65 -2.56
N GLN A 20 -14.19 7.48 -3.42
CA GLN A 20 -15.48 7.22 -4.05
C GLN A 20 -15.34 6.37 -5.33
N GLY A 21 -16.45 5.80 -5.80
CA GLY A 21 -16.53 5.14 -7.11
C GLY A 21 -16.16 3.66 -7.14
N LEU A 22 -16.17 2.98 -5.98
CA LEU A 22 -16.04 1.52 -5.87
C LEU A 22 -17.29 0.94 -5.20
N GLU A 23 -17.80 -0.17 -5.74
CA GLU A 23 -18.85 -0.97 -5.11
C GLU A 23 -18.29 -1.76 -3.92
N ASP A 24 -17.13 -2.40 -4.11
CA ASP A 24 -16.37 -3.08 -3.07
C ASP A 24 -15.09 -2.28 -2.74
N PHE A 25 -15.07 -1.61 -1.58
CA PHE A 25 -13.91 -0.86 -1.08
C PHE A 25 -13.08 -1.69 -0.11
N ASN A 26 -11.84 -1.99 -0.48
CA ASN A 26 -10.89 -2.74 0.34
C ASN A 26 -10.05 -1.80 1.23
N CYS A 27 -10.18 -1.95 2.54
CA CYS A 27 -9.46 -1.20 3.56
C CYS A 27 -8.05 -1.75 3.85
N LEU A 28 -7.69 -2.93 3.32
CA LEU A 28 -6.42 -3.59 3.63
C LEU A 28 -5.20 -2.71 3.36
N PHE A 29 -5.26 -1.88 2.33
CA PHE A 29 -4.18 -0.97 1.93
C PHE A 29 -4.60 0.50 2.05
N CYS A 30 -5.41 0.85 3.07
CA CYS A 30 -5.80 2.24 3.35
C CYS A 30 -4.61 3.19 3.42
N TYR A 31 -3.48 2.72 3.98
CA TYR A 31 -2.20 3.38 3.75
C TYR A 31 -1.58 2.81 2.48
N CYS A 32 -1.60 3.61 1.42
CA CYS A 32 -1.11 3.20 0.11
C CYS A 32 0.39 2.82 0.19
N PRO A 33 0.77 1.58 -0.12
CA PRO A 33 2.17 1.14 -0.06
C PRO A 33 3.07 1.84 -1.10
N PHE A 34 2.47 2.49 -2.09
CA PHE A 34 3.16 3.25 -3.13
C PHE A 34 3.24 4.75 -2.84
N TYR A 35 2.75 5.25 -1.70
CA TYR A 35 2.63 6.69 -1.46
C TYR A 35 3.96 7.43 -1.69
N LEU A 36 5.07 6.92 -1.15
CA LEU A 36 6.40 7.52 -1.30
C LEU A 36 7.12 7.20 -2.62
N LYS A 37 6.48 6.46 -3.52
CA LYS A 37 7.11 5.97 -4.75
C LYS A 37 6.71 6.84 -5.92
N GLU A 38 7.70 7.29 -6.68
CA GLU A 38 7.49 8.00 -7.95
C GLU A 38 6.76 7.09 -8.95
N LYS A 39 7.29 5.88 -9.17
CA LYS A 39 6.64 4.85 -9.99
C LYS A 39 5.49 4.23 -9.20
N CYS A 40 4.27 4.65 -9.53
CA CYS A 40 3.02 4.21 -8.91
C CYS A 40 2.15 3.48 -9.95
N PRO A 41 1.65 2.27 -9.69
CA PRO A 41 0.74 1.57 -10.61
C PRO A 41 -0.69 2.12 -10.59
N GLY A 42 -1.02 2.96 -9.61
CA GLY A 42 -2.29 3.68 -9.56
C GLY A 42 -2.30 4.90 -10.47
N ARG A 43 -3.25 5.81 -10.21
CA ARG A 43 -3.40 7.07 -10.95
C ARG A 43 -3.33 8.27 -10.00
N PRO A 44 -2.17 8.52 -9.35
CA PRO A 44 -1.97 9.74 -8.59
C PRO A 44 -1.87 10.94 -9.53
N GLU A 45 -2.32 12.09 -9.06
CA GLU A 45 -2.02 13.38 -9.66
C GLU A 45 -0.76 13.95 -8.99
N PHE A 46 0.02 14.76 -9.72
CA PHE A 46 1.22 15.38 -9.18
C PHE A 46 1.11 16.89 -9.34
N TRP A 47 1.30 17.60 -8.24
CA TRP A 47 1.23 19.05 -8.17
C TRP A 47 2.59 19.62 -7.82
N GLN A 48 2.88 20.82 -8.31
CA GLN A 48 4.05 21.57 -7.90
C GLN A 48 3.62 22.77 -7.04
N LYS A 49 4.25 22.91 -5.86
CA LYS A 49 4.02 24.04 -4.96
C LYS A 49 5.32 24.37 -4.21
N ASP A 50 5.73 25.63 -4.23
CA ASP A 50 6.91 26.13 -3.51
C ASP A 50 8.19 25.31 -3.76
N GLY A 51 8.41 24.91 -5.02
CA GLY A 51 9.56 24.08 -5.42
C GLY A 51 9.49 22.61 -4.99
N LYS A 52 8.38 22.17 -4.37
CA LYS A 52 8.15 20.78 -3.96
C LYS A 52 7.12 20.11 -4.86
N ILE A 53 7.29 18.81 -5.06
CA ILE A 53 6.30 17.95 -5.72
C ILE A 53 5.40 17.33 -4.65
N ILE A 54 4.09 17.50 -4.81
CA ILE A 54 3.06 16.90 -3.97
C ILE A 54 2.39 15.81 -4.80
N LYS A 55 2.40 14.58 -4.27
CA LYS A 55 1.67 13.46 -4.86
C LYS A 55 0.28 13.39 -4.24
N ASP A 56 -0.74 13.67 -5.03
CA ASP A 56 -2.14 13.62 -4.63
C ASP A 56 -2.77 12.31 -5.07
N CYS A 57 -3.30 11.56 -4.11
CA CYS A 57 -3.95 10.27 -4.35
C CYS A 57 -5.47 10.34 -4.14
N THR A 58 -6.07 11.53 -4.00
CA THR A 58 -7.50 11.71 -3.67
C THR A 58 -8.44 11.03 -4.67
N ASN A 59 -8.06 10.97 -5.95
CA ASN A 59 -8.85 10.32 -7.00
C ASN A 59 -8.38 8.89 -7.35
N CYS A 60 -7.42 8.35 -6.60
CA CYS A 60 -6.80 7.04 -6.89
C CYS A 60 -7.46 5.91 -6.10
N THR A 61 -8.16 5.00 -6.78
CA THR A 61 -8.81 3.83 -6.15
C THR A 61 -7.97 2.55 -6.21
N PHE A 62 -6.75 2.60 -6.76
CA PHE A 62 -5.93 1.42 -7.00
C PHE A 62 -5.73 0.50 -5.78
N PRO A 63 -5.31 0.98 -4.59
CA PRO A 63 -5.09 0.10 -3.44
C PRO A 63 -6.39 -0.46 -2.84
N HIS A 64 -7.54 0.13 -3.19
CA HIS A 64 -8.85 -0.20 -2.64
C HIS A 64 -9.65 -1.19 -3.50
N ARG A 65 -9.13 -1.50 -4.68
CA ARG A 65 -9.69 -2.49 -5.60
C ARG A 65 -9.28 -3.90 -5.18
N PRO A 66 -10.22 -4.81 -4.86
CA PRO A 66 -9.92 -6.17 -4.44
C PRO A 66 -9.03 -6.94 -5.45
N GLU A 67 -9.22 -6.67 -6.74
CA GLU A 67 -8.46 -7.28 -7.83
C GLU A 67 -6.96 -6.95 -7.82
N ASN A 68 -6.55 -5.87 -7.14
CA ASN A 68 -5.16 -5.42 -7.11
C ASN A 68 -4.31 -6.04 -5.98
N TYR A 69 -4.90 -6.87 -5.12
CA TYR A 69 -4.19 -7.48 -3.98
C TYR A 69 -2.86 -8.14 -4.38
N ASP A 70 -2.87 -9.01 -5.40
CA ASP A 70 -1.66 -9.75 -5.79
C ASP A 70 -0.57 -8.84 -6.35
N VAL A 71 -0.97 -7.77 -7.07
CA VAL A 71 -0.03 -6.79 -7.63
C VAL A 71 0.69 -6.06 -6.50
N ILE A 72 -0.06 -5.68 -5.46
CA ILE A 72 0.47 -4.98 -4.29
C ILE A 72 1.42 -5.87 -3.51
N ILE A 73 1.01 -7.10 -3.18
CA ILE A 73 1.85 -8.04 -2.44
C ILE A 73 3.12 -8.40 -3.21
N LYS A 74 3.01 -8.64 -4.53
CA LYS A 74 4.18 -8.90 -5.39
C LYS A 74 5.16 -7.73 -5.37
N TRP A 75 4.66 -6.50 -5.40
CA TRP A 75 5.50 -5.31 -5.30
C TRP A 75 6.17 -5.20 -3.93
N ILE A 76 5.44 -5.36 -2.83
CA ILE A 76 5.98 -5.30 -1.46
C ILE A 76 7.10 -6.35 -1.31
N LYS A 77 6.87 -7.58 -1.77
CA LYS A 77 7.87 -8.65 -1.76
C LYS A 77 9.15 -8.23 -2.49
N LYS A 78 9.01 -7.72 -3.72
CA LYS A 78 10.14 -7.28 -4.53
C LYS A 78 10.92 -6.11 -3.90
N GLU A 79 10.23 -5.18 -3.25
CA GLU A 79 10.91 -4.08 -2.56
C GLU A 79 11.59 -4.55 -1.27
N ASN A 80 11.00 -5.51 -0.56
CA ASN A 80 11.60 -6.10 0.63
C ASN A 80 12.88 -6.90 0.31
N GLU A 81 12.93 -7.58 -0.85
CA GLU A 81 14.13 -8.29 -1.33
C GLU A 81 15.31 -7.34 -1.58
N LYS A 82 15.05 -6.08 -1.93
CA LYS A 82 16.09 -5.06 -2.14
C LYS A 82 16.45 -4.29 -0.88
N ARG A 83 15.75 -4.54 0.23
CA ARG A 83 15.89 -3.74 1.44
C ARG A 83 17.23 -4.05 2.10
N GLU A 84 18.01 -3.02 2.32
CA GLU A 84 19.23 -3.13 3.10
C GLU A 84 18.93 -3.02 4.60
N PHE A 85 19.64 -3.80 5.38
CA PHE A 85 19.60 -3.76 6.84
C PHE A 85 20.96 -3.37 7.37
N SER A 86 20.95 -2.59 8.47
CA SER A 86 22.18 -2.19 9.16
C SER A 86 22.93 -3.40 9.72
N GLU A 87 24.24 -3.23 9.93
CA GLU A 87 25.09 -4.27 10.54
C GLU A 87 24.59 -4.70 11.92
N GLU A 88 24.02 -3.77 12.69
CA GLU A 88 23.41 -4.09 13.99
C GLU A 88 22.26 -5.09 13.85
N ILE A 89 21.38 -4.90 12.86
CA ILE A 89 20.27 -5.81 12.60
C ILE A 89 20.78 -7.14 12.08
N ARG A 90 21.79 -7.13 11.19
CA ARG A 90 22.41 -8.36 10.66
C ARG A 90 22.98 -9.23 11.79
N LYS A 91 23.62 -8.61 12.80
CA LYS A 91 24.15 -9.33 13.98
C LYS A 91 23.07 -9.93 14.88
N LYS A 92 21.88 -9.31 14.92
CA LYS A 92 20.74 -9.76 15.74
C LYS A 92 19.80 -10.73 15.02
N ALA A 93 19.94 -10.89 13.70
CA ALA A 93 19.07 -11.73 12.90
C ALA A 93 19.23 -13.21 13.27
N LYS A 94 18.12 -13.90 13.52
CA LYS A 94 18.10 -15.36 13.74
C LYS A 94 18.07 -16.08 12.38
N PRO A 95 18.77 -17.21 12.22
CA PRO A 95 18.63 -18.02 11.02
C PRO A 95 17.21 -18.59 10.92
N VAL A 96 16.76 -18.84 9.69
CA VAL A 96 15.43 -19.38 9.41
C VAL A 96 15.34 -20.80 10.01
N GLY A 97 14.25 -21.09 10.75
CA GLY A 97 13.95 -22.44 11.26
C GLY A 97 14.45 -22.77 12.68
N GLN A 98 14.80 -21.78 13.50
CA GLN A 98 15.14 -21.98 14.93
C GLN A 98 14.01 -21.57 15.89
N GLY A 99 12.76 -21.89 15.55
CA GLY A 99 11.57 -21.62 16.37
C GLY A 99 10.63 -22.80 16.39
#